data_AF-A0A7Y2NAF6-F1
#
_entry.id   AF-A0A7Y2NAF6-F1
#
_cell.length_a   1.000
_cell.length_b   1.000
_cell.length_c   1.000
_cell.angle_alpha   90.00
_cell.angle_beta   90.00
_cell.angle_gamma   90.00
#
_symmetry.space_group_name_H-M   'P 1'
#
loop_
_entity.id
_entity.type
_entity.pdbx_description
1 polymer ?
#
loop_
_entity_poly.entity_id
_entity_poly.type
_entity_poly.pdbx_seq_one_letter_code
_entity_poly.pdbx_strand_id
1 'polypeptide(L)'
;MSEYGFYDNIVDEDVLDRAVNRFKERNIKLPTFAQLANPSTISDEVTASLADVGPDDADAHNLYRVHWHNDWNRTGRVAVPLYLDLPKALTGVDARILLAVGDVFPMITAHKVLAAYACLVPRLVAGAFDPSSQ
;
A
#
# COMPACT_ATOMS: atom_id res chain seq x y z
N MET A 1 -8.80 -2.18 23.15
CA MET A 1 -8.59 -3.20 22.09
C MET A 1 -9.89 -3.94 21.93
N SER A 2 -10.43 -3.94 20.71
CA SER A 2 -11.62 -4.71 20.38
C SER A 2 -11.34 -6.22 20.50
N GLU A 3 -12.41 -7.02 20.46
CA GLU A 3 -12.38 -8.50 20.48
C GLU A 3 -11.40 -9.10 19.46
N TYR A 4 -11.10 -8.36 18.38
CA TYR A 4 -10.23 -8.80 17.28
C TYR A 4 -8.83 -8.15 17.28
N GLY A 5 -8.45 -7.45 18.35
CA GLY A 5 -7.15 -6.80 18.45
C GLY A 5 -7.00 -5.53 17.60
N PHE A 6 -8.12 -4.96 17.14
CA PHE A 6 -8.14 -3.66 16.48
C PHE A 6 -8.37 -2.53 17.49
N TYR A 7 -7.89 -1.34 17.14
CA TYR A 7 -8.14 -0.11 17.90
C TYR A 7 -9.37 0.58 17.32
N ASP A 8 -10.34 0.87 18.17
CA ASP A 8 -11.57 1.61 17.89
C ASP A 8 -11.54 3.04 18.47
N ASN A 9 -10.53 3.33 19.31
CA ASN A 9 -10.27 4.64 19.88
C ASN A 9 -8.77 4.93 19.92
N ILE A 10 -8.41 6.21 20.09
CA ILE A 10 -7.04 6.62 20.41
C ILE A 10 -6.74 6.16 21.85
N VAL A 11 -5.61 5.47 22.04
CA VAL A 11 -5.19 4.92 23.33
C VAL A 11 -4.13 5.77 24.02
N ASP A 12 -3.41 6.62 23.26
CA ASP A 12 -2.44 7.58 23.77
C ASP A 12 -2.33 8.78 22.81
N GLU A 13 -2.79 9.95 23.25
CA GLU A 13 -2.79 11.18 22.43
C GLU A 13 -1.37 11.74 22.25
N ASP A 14 -0.51 11.64 23.26
CA ASP A 14 0.86 12.17 23.18
C ASP A 14 1.69 11.37 22.18
N VAL A 15 1.52 10.05 22.12
CA VAL A 15 2.16 9.19 21.11
C VAL A 15 1.64 9.52 19.71
N LEU A 16 0.33 9.69 19.55
CA LEU A 16 -0.26 10.06 18.27
C LEU A 16 0.30 11.40 17.77
N ASP A 17 0.39 12.41 18.64
CA ASP A 17 0.94 13.72 18.31
C ASP A 17 2.41 13.64 17.88
N ARG A 18 3.24 12.83 18.57
CA ARG A 18 4.62 12.58 18.16
C ARG A 18 4.69 11.90 16.79
N ALA A 19 3.84 10.92 16.53
CA ALA A 19 3.75 10.27 15.23
C ALA A 19 3.36 11.25 14.12
N VAL A 20 2.33 12.08 14.35
CA VAL A 20 1.89 13.12 13.41
C VAL A 20 3.02 14.11 13.11
N ASN A 21 3.72 14.60 14.14
CA ASN A 21 4.83 15.53 13.98
C ASN A 21 5.99 14.91 13.20
N ARG A 22 6.36 13.66 13.51
CA ARG A 22 7.40 12.92 12.77
C ARG A 22 7.04 12.78 11.29
N PHE A 23 5.78 12.51 10.98
CA PHE A 23 5.33 12.35 9.60
C PHE A 23 5.35 13.70 8.85
N LYS A 24 4.96 14.80 9.51
CA LYS A 24 5.06 16.16 8.95
C LYS A 24 6.52 16.54 8.65
N GLU A 25 7.43 16.32 9.61
CA GLU A 25 8.87 16.60 9.46
C GLU A 25 9.50 15.85 8.28
N ARG A 26 9.02 14.62 8.03
CA ARG A 26 9.50 13.75 6.95
C ARG A 26 8.70 13.88 5.65
N ASN A 27 7.69 14.75 5.61
CA ASN A 27 6.75 14.89 4.50
C ASN A 27 6.13 13.54 4.08
N ILE A 28 5.73 12.72 5.04
CA ILE A 28 5.14 11.40 4.79
C ILE A 28 3.62 11.52 4.85
N LYS A 29 2.95 11.09 3.78
CA LYS A 29 1.51 10.89 3.73
C LYS A 29 1.22 9.44 3.41
N LEU A 30 0.39 8.79 4.22
CA LEU A 30 0.05 7.38 4.02
C LEU A 30 -1.26 7.21 3.23
N PRO A 31 -1.38 6.17 2.39
CA PRO A 31 -2.65 5.81 1.78
C PRO A 31 -3.66 5.31 2.83
N THR A 32 -4.95 5.48 2.57
CA THR A 32 -5.96 4.73 3.34
C THR A 32 -6.15 3.34 2.74
N PHE A 33 -6.68 2.39 3.52
CA PHE A 33 -7.05 1.07 2.97
C PHE A 33 -8.10 1.19 1.86
N ALA A 34 -9.02 2.15 1.96
CA ALA A 34 -10.01 2.44 0.92
C ALA A 34 -9.34 2.91 -0.39
N GLN A 35 -8.29 3.72 -0.30
CA GLN A 35 -7.50 4.14 -1.46
C GLN A 35 -6.72 2.97 -2.07
N LEU A 36 -6.13 2.09 -1.27
CA LEU A 36 -5.44 0.91 -1.80
C LEU A 36 -6.41 -0.08 -2.47
N ALA A 37 -7.63 -0.21 -1.94
CA ALA A 37 -8.67 -1.03 -2.55
C ALA A 37 -9.24 -0.40 -3.84
N ASN A 38 -9.40 0.92 -3.87
CA ASN A 38 -9.84 1.67 -5.03
C ASN A 38 -8.87 2.83 -5.35
N PRO A 39 -7.80 2.56 -6.12
CA PRO A 39 -6.76 3.54 -6.38
C PRO A 39 -7.23 4.73 -7.19
N SER A 40 -8.41 4.68 -7.84
CA SER A 40 -8.99 5.86 -8.51
C SER A 40 -9.36 7.00 -7.56
N THR A 41 -9.44 6.72 -6.25
CA THR A 41 -9.69 7.73 -5.20
C THR A 41 -8.41 8.40 -4.68
N ILE A 42 -7.23 7.94 -5.12
CA ILE A 42 -5.95 8.61 -4.85
C ILE A 42 -5.91 9.88 -5.69
N SER A 43 -5.63 11.03 -5.04
CA SER A 43 -5.63 12.32 -5.71
C SER A 43 -4.55 12.42 -6.79
N ASP A 44 -4.79 13.30 -7.77
CA ASP A 44 -3.82 13.57 -8.82
C ASP A 44 -2.54 14.18 -8.26
N GLU A 45 -2.62 14.96 -7.18
CA GLU A 45 -1.43 15.48 -6.47
C GLU A 45 -0.51 14.36 -5.98
N VAL A 46 -1.08 13.35 -5.31
CA VAL A 46 -0.31 12.19 -4.82
C VAL A 46 0.19 11.34 -5.99
N THR A 47 -0.61 11.22 -7.05
CA THR A 47 -0.20 10.48 -8.25
C THR A 47 0.96 11.19 -8.95
N ALA A 48 0.93 12.51 -9.02
CA ALA A 48 1.98 13.33 -9.62
C ALA A 48 3.28 13.26 -8.79
N SER A 49 3.20 13.24 -7.46
CA SER A 49 4.39 13.10 -6.60
C SER A 49 5.13 11.78 -6.78
N LEU A 50 4.49 10.76 -7.39
CA LEU A 50 5.14 9.48 -7.70
C LEU A 50 6.03 9.55 -8.95
N ALA A 51 5.93 10.58 -9.79
CA ALA A 51 6.69 10.65 -11.04
C ALA A 51 8.20 10.69 -10.81
N ASP A 52 8.63 11.31 -9.70
CA ASP A 52 10.04 11.46 -9.33
C ASP A 52 10.55 10.33 -8.41
N VAL A 53 9.71 9.33 -8.12
CA VAL A 53 10.02 8.21 -7.22
C VAL A 53 10.17 6.93 -8.04
N GLY A 54 11.32 6.26 -7.95
CA GLY A 54 11.52 4.96 -8.56
C GLY A 54 10.60 3.90 -7.93
N PRO A 55 10.00 2.97 -8.70
CA PRO A 55 9.06 1.96 -8.18
C PRO A 55 9.64 1.07 -7.09
N ASP A 56 10.97 0.93 -7.05
CA ASP A 56 11.70 0.07 -6.11
C ASP A 56 12.47 0.85 -5.06
N ASP A 57 12.34 2.18 -5.06
CA ASP A 57 12.97 3.01 -4.04
C ASP A 57 12.28 2.77 -2.69
N ALA A 58 13.08 2.76 -1.63
CA ALA A 58 12.60 2.66 -0.25
C ALA A 58 12.00 4.00 0.23
N ASP A 59 11.04 4.53 -0.55
CA ASP A 59 10.33 5.78 -0.31
C ASP A 59 8.88 5.48 0.14
N ALA A 60 8.39 6.22 1.13
CA ALA A 60 7.04 6.04 1.67
C ALA A 60 5.93 6.29 0.64
N HIS A 61 6.16 7.13 -0.38
CA HIS A 61 5.19 7.36 -1.45
C HIS A 61 4.88 6.08 -2.22
N ASN A 62 5.83 5.14 -2.35
CA ASN A 62 5.59 3.85 -3.01
C ASN A 62 4.52 3.00 -2.32
N LEU A 63 4.11 3.32 -1.08
CA LEU A 63 2.94 2.70 -0.45
C LEU A 63 1.66 2.94 -1.24
N TYR A 64 1.55 4.05 -1.99
CA TYR A 64 0.43 4.30 -2.90
C TYR A 64 0.43 3.40 -4.14
N ARG A 65 1.52 2.68 -4.44
CA ARG A 65 1.58 1.68 -5.53
C ARG A 65 1.22 0.27 -5.05
N VAL A 66 0.82 0.10 -3.80
CA VAL A 66 0.46 -1.22 -3.22
C VAL A 66 -0.98 -1.58 -3.57
N HIS A 67 -1.28 -1.63 -4.88
CA HIS A 67 -2.57 -2.03 -5.46
C HIS A 67 -2.37 -2.69 -6.84
N TRP A 68 -3.37 -3.44 -7.30
CA TRP A 68 -3.30 -4.26 -8.54
C TRP A 68 -3.37 -3.50 -9.87
N HIS A 69 -3.48 -2.18 -9.82
CA HIS A 69 -3.73 -1.32 -11.01
C HIS A 69 -2.48 -0.63 -11.54
N ASN A 70 -1.27 -1.05 -11.13
CA ASN A 70 -0.03 -0.56 -11.72
C ASN A 70 0.08 -1.04 -13.17
N ASP A 71 0.62 -0.20 -14.05
CA ASP A 71 0.90 -0.56 -15.43
C ASP A 71 2.21 -1.38 -15.58
N TRP A 72 2.49 -1.86 -16.79
CA TRP A 72 3.70 -2.62 -17.08
C TRP A 72 4.99 -1.83 -16.84
N ASN A 73 4.93 -0.50 -16.98
CA ASN A 73 6.06 0.38 -16.71
C ASN A 73 6.24 0.68 -15.21
N ARG A 74 5.27 0.26 -14.38
CA ARG A 74 5.27 0.39 -12.91
C ARG A 74 5.25 1.85 -12.44
N THR A 75 4.90 2.77 -13.32
CA THR A 75 4.87 4.23 -13.09
C THR A 75 3.49 4.84 -13.40
N GLY A 76 2.63 4.11 -14.09
CA GLY A 76 1.27 4.51 -14.43
C GLY A 76 0.21 3.60 -13.81
N ARG A 77 -1.05 3.88 -14.17
CA ARG A 77 -2.20 3.07 -13.78
C ARG A 77 -2.95 2.52 -15.00
N VAL A 78 -3.47 1.31 -14.86
CA VAL A 78 -4.38 0.67 -15.81
C VAL A 78 -5.79 0.58 -15.22
N ALA A 79 -6.82 0.65 -16.06
CA ALA A 79 -8.22 0.56 -15.62
C ALA A 79 -8.61 -0.86 -15.15
N VAL A 80 -7.93 -1.88 -15.68
CA VAL A 80 -8.14 -3.28 -15.32
C VAL A 80 -6.78 -3.83 -14.86
N PRO A 81 -6.72 -4.52 -13.69
CA PRO A 81 -5.49 -5.17 -13.25
C PRO A 81 -4.86 -6.04 -14.33
N LEU A 82 -3.53 -6.03 -14.38
CA LEU A 82 -2.81 -6.86 -15.34
C LEU A 82 -3.04 -8.34 -15.04
N TYR A 83 -3.39 -9.10 -16.08
CA TYR A 83 -3.58 -10.53 -15.99
C TYR A 83 -3.11 -11.25 -17.25
N LEU A 84 -2.78 -12.53 -17.10
CA LEU A 84 -2.56 -13.46 -18.20
C LEU A 84 -3.74 -14.45 -18.26
N ASP A 85 -4.30 -14.65 -19.45
CA ASP A 85 -5.31 -15.69 -19.69
C ASP A 85 -4.59 -16.98 -20.07
N LEU A 86 -4.64 -17.98 -19.19
CA LEU A 86 -3.92 -19.24 -19.39
C LEU A 86 -4.77 -20.20 -20.24
N PRO A 87 -4.34 -20.53 -21.48
CA PRO A 87 -5.17 -21.30 -22.39
C PRO A 87 -5.29 -22.76 -21.96
N LYS A 88 -6.39 -23.42 -22.34
CA LYS A 88 -6.60 -24.86 -22.12
C LYS A 88 -5.45 -25.73 -22.64
N ALA A 89 -4.79 -25.33 -23.73
CA ALA A 89 -3.63 -26.04 -24.27
C ALA A 89 -2.44 -26.07 -23.29
N LEU A 90 -2.34 -25.09 -22.38
CA LEU A 90 -1.35 -25.02 -21.31
C LEU A 90 -1.87 -25.69 -20.02
N THR A 91 -3.13 -25.47 -19.67
CA THR A 91 -3.68 -25.86 -18.35
C THR A 91 -4.29 -27.26 -18.31
N GLY A 92 -4.73 -27.80 -19.45
CA GLY A 92 -5.38 -29.10 -19.58
C GLY A 92 -6.83 -29.16 -19.06
N VAL A 93 -7.40 -28.04 -18.58
CA VAL A 93 -8.74 -28.00 -17.97
C VAL A 93 -9.68 -27.05 -18.70
N ASP A 94 -10.99 -27.30 -18.61
CA ASP A 94 -12.04 -26.44 -19.19
C ASP A 94 -12.25 -25.13 -18.42
N ALA A 95 -11.82 -25.07 -17.17
CA ALA A 95 -11.92 -23.86 -16.36
C ALA A 95 -11.02 -22.74 -16.93
N ARG A 96 -11.58 -21.54 -17.11
CA ARG A 96 -10.80 -20.35 -17.47
C ARG A 96 -9.96 -19.92 -16.28
N ILE A 97 -8.65 -19.81 -16.48
CA ILE A 97 -7.70 -19.44 -15.42
C ILE A 97 -7.06 -18.11 -15.79
N LEU A 98 -7.30 -17.09 -14.97
CA LEU A 98 -6.65 -15.78 -15.08
C LEU A 98 -5.58 -15.66 -14.00
N LEU A 99 -4.34 -15.44 -14.42
CA LEU A 99 -3.22 -15.19 -13.51
C LEU A 99 -3.02 -13.68 -13.33
N ALA A 100 -3.28 -13.17 -12.14
CA ALA A 100 -2.98 -11.77 -11.80
C ALA A 100 -1.46 -11.54 -11.73
N VAL A 101 -0.99 -10.44 -12.30
CA VAL A 101 0.45 -10.13 -12.39
C VAL A 101 0.88 -9.30 -11.18
N GLY A 102 1.67 -9.90 -10.28
CA GLY A 102 2.16 -9.26 -9.06
C GLY A 102 3.52 -8.56 -9.20
N ASP A 103 4.27 -8.83 -10.28
CA ASP A 103 5.63 -8.30 -10.49
C ASP A 103 5.67 -6.78 -10.74
N VAL A 104 4.50 -6.16 -10.93
CA VAL A 104 4.35 -4.71 -11.10
C VAL A 104 4.20 -3.95 -9.77
N PHE A 105 4.25 -4.64 -8.62
CA PHE A 105 4.28 -4.01 -7.31
C PHE A 105 5.70 -3.48 -6.98
N PRO A 106 5.84 -2.55 -6.03
CA PRO A 106 7.15 -2.14 -5.51
C PRO A 106 7.97 -3.32 -4.96
N MET A 107 9.20 -3.48 -5.43
CA MET A 107 10.13 -4.55 -5.05
C MET A 107 11.32 -3.95 -4.27
N ILE A 108 11.01 -3.29 -3.15
CA ILE A 108 11.96 -2.59 -2.28
C ILE A 108 12.89 -3.53 -1.47
N THR A 109 13.16 -4.75 -1.94
CA THR A 109 13.83 -5.85 -1.21
C THR A 109 13.16 -6.28 0.10
N ALA A 110 11.94 -5.78 0.36
CA ALA A 110 11.13 -6.16 1.52
C ALA A 110 10.03 -7.14 1.11
N HIS A 111 9.80 -8.16 1.92
CA HIS A 111 8.70 -9.10 1.73
C HIS A 111 7.48 -8.68 2.56
N LYS A 112 6.28 -8.93 2.01
CA LYS A 112 4.99 -8.73 2.70
C LYS A 112 4.71 -7.27 3.10
N VAL A 113 5.05 -6.30 2.25
CA VAL A 113 4.89 -4.86 2.51
C VAL A 113 3.46 -4.50 2.98
N LEU A 114 2.42 -4.93 2.25
CA LEU A 114 1.03 -4.63 2.64
C LEU A 114 0.65 -5.25 3.98
N ALA A 115 1.14 -6.46 4.28
CA ALA A 115 0.84 -7.12 5.55
C ALA A 115 1.52 -6.39 6.72
N ALA A 116 2.77 -5.97 6.55
CA ALA A 116 3.46 -5.14 7.54
C ALA A 116 2.75 -3.79 7.73
N TYR A 117 2.36 -3.15 6.63
CA TYR A 117 1.60 -1.90 6.63
C TYR A 117 0.25 -2.02 7.36
N ALA A 118 -0.51 -3.08 7.08
CA ALA A 118 -1.80 -3.36 7.72
C ALA A 118 -1.67 -3.60 9.23
N CYS A 119 -0.54 -4.13 9.69
CA CYS A 119 -0.25 -4.24 11.12
C CYS A 119 0.18 -2.90 11.74
N LEU A 120 0.97 -2.10 11.03
CA LEU A 120 1.55 -0.87 11.57
C LEU A 120 0.51 0.26 11.69
N VAL A 121 -0.25 0.52 10.62
CA VAL A 121 -1.10 1.71 10.51
C VAL A 121 -2.15 1.82 11.62
N PRO A 122 -2.88 0.76 12.00
CA PRO A 122 -3.82 0.84 13.12
C PRO A 122 -3.15 1.24 14.44
N ARG A 123 -1.90 0.81 14.67
CA ARG A 123 -1.14 1.17 15.87
C ARG A 123 -0.67 2.63 15.83
N LEU A 124 -0.22 3.10 14.67
CA LEU A 124 0.16 4.50 14.47
C LEU A 124 -1.02 5.44 14.75
N VAL A 125 -2.17 5.19 14.10
CA VAL A 125 -3.34 6.10 14.20
C VAL A 125 -4.03 6.04 15.56
N ALA A 126 -3.85 4.96 16.32
CA ALA A 126 -4.37 4.84 17.68
C ALA A 126 -3.41 5.38 18.75
N GLY A 127 -2.18 5.76 18.41
CA GLY A 127 -1.17 6.13 19.41
C GLY A 127 -0.56 4.93 20.15
N ALA A 128 -0.70 3.71 19.63
CA ALA A 128 -0.13 2.50 20.22
C ALA A 128 1.30 2.20 19.73
N PHE A 129 1.86 3.04 18.85
CA PHE A 129 3.22 2.90 18.33
C PHE A 129 3.84 4.28 18.12
N ASP A 130 4.99 4.52 18.75
CA ASP A 130 5.72 5.77 18.66
C ASP A 130 6.92 5.65 17.70
N PRO A 131 6.85 6.19 16.47
CA PRO A 131 7.93 6.08 15.49
C PRO A 131 9.19 6.91 15.83
N SER A 132 9.19 7.66 16.93
CA SER A 132 10.32 8.49 17.36
C SER A 132 11.21 7.84 18.43
N SER A 133 10.75 6.75 19.05
CA SER A 133 11.41 6.15 20.22
C SER A 133 11.65 4.64 20.13
N GLN A 134 11.25 3.98 19.02
CA GLN A 134 11.58 2.58 18.75
C GLN A 134 13.01 2.39 18.25
#